data_AF-A0A2V6UDI7-F1
#
_entry.id   AF-A0A2V6UDI7-F1
#
_cell.length_a   1.000
_cell.length_b   1.000
_cell.length_c   1.000
_cell.angle_alpha   90.00
_cell.angle_beta   90.00
_cell.angle_gamma   90.00
#
_symmetry.space_group_name_H-M   'P 1'
#
loop_
_entity.id
_entity.type
_entity.pdbx_description
1 polymer ?
#
loop_
_entity_poly.entity_id
_entity_poly.type
_entity_poly.pdbx_seq_one_letter_code
_entity_poly.pdbx_strand_id
1 'polypeptide(L)'
;MHGVRASRRLEHAALAYGPLYTLAEVRQHVGEVLPRRLGYVRSALLEPIESYRERIPDHALLKYDDAVQSGLFDKFWVATPTYYQERQVDPWIVAEVGGADCWAVIARWD
;
A
#
# COMPACT_ATOMS: atom_id res chain seq x y z
N MET A 1 -24.38 2.07 16.07
CA MET A 1 -23.13 2.15 16.84
C MET A 1 -21.93 1.62 16.03
N HIS A 2 -21.68 2.14 14.82
CA HIS A 2 -20.61 1.63 13.93
C HIS A 2 -19.29 2.43 14.00
N GLY A 3 -19.27 3.63 14.60
CA GLY A 3 -18.10 4.54 14.56
C GLY A 3 -16.93 4.17 15.49
N VAL A 4 -17.18 3.58 16.67
CA VAL A 4 -16.12 3.30 17.67
C VAL A 4 -15.17 2.18 17.22
N ARG A 5 -15.68 1.20 16.47
CA ARG A 5 -14.88 0.08 15.96
C ARG A 5 -13.94 0.49 14.84
N ALA A 6 -14.40 1.35 13.93
CA ALA A 6 -13.58 1.90 12.85
C ALA A 6 -12.44 2.79 13.42
N SER A 7 -12.75 3.67 14.37
CA SER A 7 -11.72 4.51 15.04
C SER A 7 -10.64 3.66 15.72
N ARG A 8 -11.05 2.65 16.49
CA ARG A 8 -10.09 1.78 17.19
C ARG A 8 -9.21 0.98 16.24
N ARG A 9 -9.76 0.54 15.10
CA ARG A 9 -9.01 -0.20 14.08
C ARG A 9 -8.00 0.71 13.37
N LEU A 10 -8.37 1.96 13.07
CA LEU A 10 -7.47 2.98 12.54
C LEU A 10 -6.33 3.29 13.49
N GLU A 11 -6.63 3.53 14.77
CA GLU A 11 -5.62 3.80 15.79
C GLU A 11 -4.62 2.64 15.93
N HIS A 12 -5.12 1.39 15.92
CA HIS A 12 -4.26 0.22 16.01
C HIS A 12 -3.41 0.03 14.74
N ALA A 13 -4.00 0.20 13.56
CA ALA A 13 -3.27 0.14 12.30
C ALA A 13 -2.17 1.21 12.24
N ALA A 14 -2.48 2.43 12.70
CA ALA A 14 -1.51 3.52 12.74
C ALA A 14 -0.34 3.24 13.70
N LEU A 15 -0.62 2.61 14.84
CA LEU A 15 0.39 2.23 15.82
C LEU A 15 1.31 1.11 15.29
N ALA A 16 0.73 0.11 14.61
CA ALA A 16 1.46 -1.08 14.17
C ALA A 16 2.21 -0.89 12.83
N TYR A 17 1.64 -0.12 11.90
CA TYR A 17 2.15 0.03 10.54
C TYR A 17 2.57 1.46 10.19
N GLY A 18 2.47 2.39 11.14
CA GLY A 18 2.85 3.79 10.97
C GLY A 18 1.76 4.63 10.30
N PRO A 19 2.10 5.74 9.65
CA PRO A 19 1.11 6.68 9.11
C PRO A 19 0.15 5.99 8.13
N LEU A 20 -1.13 6.37 8.24
CA LEU A 20 -2.17 5.96 7.32
C LEU A 20 -2.40 7.06 6.28
N TYR A 21 -2.72 6.64 5.07
CA TYR A 21 -2.80 7.50 3.90
C TYR A 21 -4.14 7.31 3.19
N THR A 22 -4.62 8.34 2.52
CA THR A 22 -5.60 8.14 1.45
C THR A 22 -4.96 7.40 0.28
N LEU A 23 -5.78 6.78 -0.57
CA LEU A 23 -5.28 6.10 -1.76
C LEU A 23 -4.53 7.05 -2.73
N ALA A 24 -4.92 8.33 -2.76
CA ALA A 24 -4.24 9.35 -3.56
C ALA A 24 -2.83 9.65 -3.03
N GLU A 25 -2.67 9.77 -1.72
CA GLU A 25 -1.37 9.96 -1.07
C GLU A 25 -0.47 8.73 -1.26
N VAL A 26 -1.03 7.51 -1.19
CA VAL A 26 -0.28 6.29 -1.53
C VAL A 26 0.30 6.39 -2.95
N ARG A 27 -0.52 6.73 -3.95
CA ARG A 27 -0.05 6.86 -5.34
C ARG A 27 1.04 7.92 -5.49
N GLN A 28 0.90 9.04 -4.78
CA GLN A 28 1.90 10.09 -4.77
C GLN A 28 3.22 9.60 -4.17
N HIS A 29 3.19 9.03 -2.96
CA HIS A 29 4.39 8.58 -2.26
C HIS A 29 5.13 7.46 -2.99
N VAL A 30 4.38 6.50 -3.55
CA VAL A 30 4.95 5.44 -4.38
C VAL A 30 5.61 6.02 -5.63
N GLY A 31 4.98 6.99 -6.30
CA GLY A 31 5.59 7.67 -7.45
C GLY A 31 6.81 8.52 -7.09
N GLU A 32 6.88 9.05 -5.87
CA GLU A 32 7.97 9.91 -5.40
C GLU A 32 9.31 9.20 -5.26
N VAL A 33 9.33 7.86 -5.13
CA VAL A 33 10.58 7.07 -5.11
C VAL A 33 11.34 7.15 -6.42
N LEU A 34 10.64 7.38 -7.53
CA LEU A 34 11.27 7.50 -8.83
C LEU A 34 12.00 8.84 -8.93
N PRO A 35 13.21 8.88 -9.53
CA PRO A 35 13.90 10.14 -9.80
C PRO A 35 13.04 11.13 -10.58
N ARG A 36 13.28 12.44 -10.42
CA ARG A 36 12.61 13.43 -11.26
C ARG A 36 13.20 13.39 -12.67
N ARG A 37 12.34 13.30 -13.69
CA ARG A 37 12.71 13.44 -15.11
C ARG A 37 11.86 14.53 -15.75
N LEU A 38 12.50 15.48 -16.43
CA LEU A 38 11.79 16.57 -17.11
C LEU A 38 10.81 16.00 -18.14
N GLY A 39 9.55 16.44 -18.08
CA GLY A 39 8.51 15.98 -19.00
C GLY A 39 7.96 14.59 -18.69
N TYR A 40 8.14 14.04 -17.49
CA TYR A 40 7.52 12.78 -17.06
C TYR A 40 6.64 12.97 -15.84
N VAL A 41 5.45 12.37 -15.85
CA VAL A 41 4.54 12.31 -14.69
C VAL A 41 4.83 11.04 -13.92
N ARG A 42 5.08 11.16 -12.61
CA ARG A 42 5.28 10.03 -11.70
C ARG A 42 3.97 9.68 -11.01
N SER A 43 3.65 8.39 -10.92
CA SER A 43 2.46 7.90 -10.22
C SER A 43 2.67 6.46 -9.74
N ALA A 44 1.58 5.75 -9.46
CA ALA A 44 1.59 4.33 -9.19
C ALA A 44 0.41 3.62 -9.84
N LEU A 45 0.68 2.45 -10.41
CA LEU A 45 -0.34 1.49 -10.77
C LEU A 45 -0.71 0.67 -9.53
N LEU A 46 -2.00 0.43 -9.33
CA LEU A 46 -2.53 -0.35 -8.21
C LEU A 46 -3.18 -1.61 -8.75
N GLU A 47 -2.73 -2.76 -8.27
CA GLU A 47 -3.26 -4.08 -8.65
C GLU A 47 -3.63 -4.86 -7.37
N PRO A 48 -4.80 -5.50 -7.29
CA PRO A 48 -5.09 -6.42 -6.18
C PRO A 48 -4.01 -7.49 -6.06
N ILE A 49 -3.57 -7.79 -4.83
CA ILE A 49 -2.44 -8.70 -4.62
C ILE A 49 -2.71 -10.10 -5.19
N GLU A 50 -3.99 -10.51 -5.22
CA GLU A 50 -4.44 -11.80 -5.78
C GLU A 50 -4.33 -11.85 -7.31
N SER A 51 -4.30 -10.68 -7.96
CA SER A 51 -4.17 -10.55 -9.42
C SER A 51 -2.74 -10.20 -9.85
N TYR A 52 -1.86 -9.85 -8.91
CA TYR A 52 -0.47 -9.49 -9.20
C TYR A 52 0.31 -10.71 -9.67
N ARG A 53 0.93 -10.62 -10.85
CA ARG A 53 1.53 -11.78 -11.54
C ARG A 53 3.04 -11.90 -11.36
N GLU A 54 3.70 -10.83 -10.96
CA GLU A 54 5.16 -10.83 -10.79
C GLU A 54 5.54 -11.40 -9.41
N ARG A 55 6.82 -11.76 -9.26
CA ARG A 55 7.30 -12.33 -8.00
C ARG A 55 7.27 -11.27 -6.89
N ILE A 56 6.67 -11.64 -5.76
CA ILE A 56 6.78 -10.90 -4.50
C ILE A 56 8.00 -11.45 -3.73
N PRO A 57 8.93 -10.60 -3.27
CA PRO A 57 10.05 -10.98 -2.43
C PRO A 57 9.60 -11.59 -1.10
N ASP A 58 10.36 -12.57 -0.61
CA ASP A 58 10.01 -13.32 0.59
C ASP A 58 9.84 -12.42 1.83
N HIS A 59 10.66 -11.37 1.97
CA HIS A 59 10.55 -10.42 3.08
C HIS A 59 9.26 -9.59 3.05
N ALA A 60 8.75 -9.30 1.86
CA ALA A 60 7.49 -8.60 1.68
C ALA A 60 6.29 -9.53 1.90
N LEU A 61 6.40 -10.80 1.47
CA LEU A 61 5.39 -11.82 1.77
C LEU A 61 5.24 -12.04 3.27
N LEU A 62 6.34 -12.09 4.03
CA LEU A 62 6.28 -12.26 5.48
C LEU A 62 5.48 -11.14 6.18
N LYS A 63 5.76 -9.88 5.81
CA LYS A 63 5.03 -8.72 6.35
C LYS A 63 3.55 -8.72 5.92
N TYR A 64 3.27 -9.20 4.71
CA TYR A 64 1.89 -9.40 4.24
C TYR A 64 1.16 -10.45 5.06
N ASP A 65 1.78 -11.61 5.31
CA ASP A 65 1.17 -12.67 6.12
C ASP A 65 0.87 -12.19 7.56
N ASP A 66 1.81 -11.45 8.17
CA ASP A 66 1.59 -10.82 9.48
C ASP A 66 0.41 -9.85 9.45
N ALA A 67 0.30 -9.02 8.39
CA ALA A 67 -0.80 -8.09 8.21
C ALA A 67 -2.15 -8.78 7.99
N VAL A 68 -2.19 -9.89 7.26
CA VAL A 68 -3.39 -10.72 7.10
C VAL A 68 -3.82 -11.30 8.45
N GLN A 69 -2.88 -11.85 9.21
CA GLN A 69 -3.15 -12.46 10.52
C GLN A 69 -3.66 -11.43 11.56
N SER A 70 -3.29 -10.16 11.41
CA SER A 70 -3.74 -9.08 12.32
C SER A 70 -5.26 -8.84 12.28
N GLY A 71 -5.94 -9.15 11.17
CA GLY A 71 -7.36 -8.87 10.97
C GLY A 71 -7.73 -7.38 10.92
N LEU A 72 -6.75 -6.49 10.70
CA LEU A 72 -6.95 -5.04 10.63
C LEU A 72 -7.37 -4.55 9.24
N PHE A 73 -7.06 -5.31 8.19
CA PHE A 73 -7.19 -4.87 6.81
C PHE A 73 -8.21 -5.71 6.04
N ASP A 74 -8.92 -5.06 5.12
CA ASP A 74 -9.96 -5.70 4.30
C ASP A 74 -9.48 -5.96 2.85
N LYS A 75 -8.51 -5.21 2.36
CA LYS A 75 -7.96 -5.33 0.99
C LYS A 75 -6.45 -5.12 0.99
N PHE A 76 -5.76 -5.82 0.09
CA PHE A 76 -4.32 -5.70 -0.10
C PHE A 76 -3.99 -5.51 -1.57
N TRP A 77 -3.28 -4.45 -1.89
CA TRP A 77 -2.88 -4.11 -3.25
C TRP A 77 -1.37 -3.99 -3.36
N VAL A 78 -0.85 -4.32 -4.54
CA VAL A 78 0.51 -3.99 -4.95
C VAL A 78 0.47 -2.66 -5.68
N ALA A 79 1.26 -1.70 -5.17
CA ALA A 79 1.44 -0.39 -5.74
C ALA A 79 2.81 -0.32 -6.44
N THR A 80 2.80 -0.34 -7.76
CA THR A 80 4.00 -0.29 -8.58
C THR A 80 4.25 1.14 -9.04
N PRO A 81 5.41 1.76 -8.77
CA PRO A 81 5.73 3.09 -9.28
C PRO A 81 5.66 3.12 -10.81
N THR A 82 5.19 4.23 -11.38
CA THR A 82 5.12 4.41 -12.83
C THR A 82 5.70 5.76 -13.27
N TYR A 83 6.33 5.76 -14.44
CA TYR A 83 6.35 6.95 -15.29
C TYR A 83 5.18 6.84 -16.26
N TYR A 84 4.24 7.78 -16.21
CA TYR A 84 2.96 7.66 -16.92
C TYR A 84 2.25 6.33 -16.57
N GLN A 85 2.23 5.38 -17.51
CA GLN A 85 1.64 4.05 -17.35
C GLN A 85 2.69 2.92 -17.37
N GLU A 86 3.96 3.26 -17.55
CA GLU A 86 5.04 2.28 -17.60
C GLU A 86 5.48 1.92 -16.19
N ARG A 87 5.19 0.67 -15.78
CA ARG A 87 5.62 0.10 -14.50
C ARG A 87 7.13 0.15 -14.36
N GLN A 88 7.57 0.55 -13.17
CA GLN A 88 8.96 0.60 -12.77
C GLN A 88 9.22 -0.42 -11.66
N VAL A 89 10.47 -0.51 -11.23
CA VAL A 89 10.91 -1.39 -10.14
C VAL A 89 10.43 -0.89 -8.77
N ASP A 90 10.69 -1.69 -7.76
CA ASP A 90 10.42 -1.47 -6.34
C ASP A 90 8.94 -1.22 -5.95
N PRO A 91 8.01 -2.15 -6.31
CA PRO A 91 6.63 -2.12 -5.82
C PRO A 91 6.48 -2.16 -4.31
N TRP A 92 5.33 -1.69 -3.82
CA TRP A 92 4.95 -1.68 -2.41
C TRP A 92 3.71 -2.53 -2.21
N ILE A 93 3.55 -3.17 -1.05
CA ILE A 93 2.26 -3.71 -0.61
C ILE A 93 1.60 -2.67 0.29
N VAL A 94 0.36 -2.35 -0.03
CA VAL A 94 -0.48 -1.45 0.75
C VAL A 94 -1.80 -2.14 1.10
N ALA A 95 -2.38 -1.79 2.24
CA ALA A 95 -3.60 -2.43 2.70
C ALA A 95 -4.62 -1.43 3.23
N GLU A 96 -5.89 -1.62 2.87
CA GLU A 96 -7.00 -0.78 3.32
C GLU A 96 -7.45 -1.20 4.72
N VAL A 97 -7.42 -0.25 5.66
CA VAL A 97 -7.97 -0.45 7.00
C VAL A 97 -9.49 -0.54 6.91
N GLY A 98 -10.04 -1.64 7.40
CA GLY A 98 -11.44 -1.97 7.15
C GLY A 98 -12.44 -0.92 7.65
N GLY A 99 -13.22 -0.37 6.72
CA GLY A 99 -14.30 0.58 6.97
C GLY A 99 -13.91 2.06 7.06
N ALA A 100 -12.74 2.47 6.52
CA ALA A 100 -12.23 3.82 6.72
C ALA A 100 -11.56 4.52 5.51
N ASP A 101 -11.51 3.92 4.31
CA ASP A 101 -10.83 4.47 3.12
C ASP A 101 -9.36 4.92 3.37
N CYS A 102 -8.74 4.41 4.44
CA CYS A 102 -7.36 4.69 4.83
C CYS A 102 -6.49 3.47 4.55
N TRP A 103 -5.26 3.72 4.11
CA TRP A 103 -4.33 2.73 3.63
C TRP A 103 -3.02 2.77 4.42
N ALA A 104 -2.55 1.62 4.86
CA ALA A 104 -1.23 1.46 5.46
C ALA A 104 -0.23 0.95 4.41
N VAL A 105 1.05 1.30 4.58
CA VAL A 105 2.15 0.65 3.86
C VAL A 105 2.57 -0.58 4.65
N ILE A 106 2.45 -1.75 4.05
CA ILE A 106 2.77 -3.03 4.69
C ILE A 106 4.23 -3.41 4.40
N ALA A 107 4.63 -3.30 3.14
CA ALA A 107 5.98 -3.63 2.70
C ALA A 107 6.39 -2.78 1.51
N ARG A 108 7.70 -2.65 1.34
CA ARG A 108 8.33 -2.08 0.15
C ARG A 108 9.34 -3.11 -0.35
N TRP A 109 9.50 -3.22 -1.65
CA TRP A 109 10.63 -3.96 -2.18
C TRP A 109 11.88 -3.16 -1.82
N ASP A 110 12.93 -3.87 -1.41
CA ASP A 110 14.23 -3.27 -1.09
C ASP A 110 15.12 -3.27 -2.33
#